data_AF-A0A3D2XYP7-F1
#
_entry.id   AF-A0A3D2XYP7-F1
#
_cell.length_a   1.000
_cell.length_b   1.000
_cell.length_c   1.000
_cell.angle_alpha   90.00
_cell.angle_beta   90.00
_cell.angle_gamma   90.00
#
_symmetry.space_group_name_H-M   'P 1'
#
loop_
_entity.id
_entity.type
_entity.pdbx_description
1 polymer ?
#
loop_
_entity_poly.entity_id
_entity_poly.type
_entity_poly.pdbx_seq_one_letter_code
_entity_poly.pdbx_strand_id
1 'polypeptide(L)'
;WATRIDRELFKQKPAVYLATSPGPSGAKSVLAAAEASAPFYAANVKATVSVPGFYDKFDTEAGKATDEALITELKAAAAKLAG
;
A
#
# COMPACT_ATOMS: atom_id res chain seq x y z
N TRP A 1 -0.21 -2.00 -20.93
CA TRP A 1 -1.11 -2.81 -21.75
C TRP A 1 -1.07 -4.24 -21.20
N ALA A 2 -2.14 -4.67 -20.51
CA ALA A 2 -2.35 -6.07 -20.19
C ALA A 2 -3.09 -6.71 -21.36
N THR A 3 -2.50 -7.69 -22.03
CA THR A 3 -3.21 -8.35 -23.14
C THR A 3 -4.37 -9.15 -22.53
N ARG A 4 -5.50 -9.32 -23.24
CA ARG A 4 -6.61 -10.18 -22.76
C ARG A 4 -6.20 -11.65 -22.56
N ILE A 5 -5.05 -12.03 -23.09
CA ILE A 5 -4.47 -13.37 -23.02
C ILE A 5 -3.79 -13.60 -21.67
N ASP A 6 -3.10 -12.58 -21.14
CA ASP A 6 -2.35 -12.68 -19.89
C ASP A 6 -3.04 -11.84 -18.80
N ARG A 7 -3.83 -12.53 -17.97
CA ARG A 7 -4.56 -11.91 -16.85
C ARG A 7 -3.67 -11.72 -15.62
N GLU A 8 -2.48 -12.31 -15.62
CA GLU A 8 -1.49 -12.26 -14.53
C GLU A 8 -0.64 -10.99 -14.57
N LEU A 9 -1.30 -9.83 -14.48
CA LEU A 9 -0.67 -8.52 -14.60
C LEU A 9 0.59 -8.35 -13.73
N PHE A 10 0.52 -8.81 -12.48
CA PHE A 10 1.57 -8.65 -11.49
C PHE A 10 2.50 -9.86 -11.39
N LYS A 11 2.24 -10.95 -12.13
CA LYS A 11 3.09 -12.14 -12.23
C LYS A 11 3.56 -12.68 -10.87
N GLN A 12 2.67 -12.71 -9.86
CA GLN A 12 2.95 -13.16 -8.50
C GLN A 12 4.08 -12.40 -7.78
N LYS A 13 4.47 -11.22 -8.30
CA LYS A 13 5.51 -10.40 -7.68
C LYS A 13 5.05 -9.95 -6.29
N PRO A 14 5.90 -10.08 -5.25
CA PRO A 14 5.58 -9.59 -3.93
C PRO A 14 5.32 -8.08 -4.00
N ALA A 15 4.18 -7.68 -3.46
CA ALA A 15 3.72 -6.31 -3.48
C ALA A 15 3.21 -5.88 -2.09
N VAL A 16 3.29 -4.59 -1.80
CA VAL A 16 2.69 -3.97 -0.64
C VAL A 16 1.78 -2.88 -1.15
N TYR A 17 0.54 -2.87 -0.66
CA TYR A 17 -0.40 -1.81 -1.02
C TYR A 17 -0.42 -0.75 0.06
N LEU A 18 -0.34 0.50 -0.36
CA LEU A 18 -0.35 1.66 0.52
C LEU A 18 -1.42 2.62 0.05
N ALA A 19 -2.23 3.11 0.99
CA ALA A 19 -3.20 4.16 0.72
C ALA A 19 -3.15 5.20 1.84
N THR A 20 -3.37 6.46 1.48
CA THR A 20 -3.36 7.57 2.42
C THR A 20 -4.46 8.57 2.07
N SER A 21 -5.02 9.23 3.09
CA SER A 21 -5.91 10.37 2.89
C SER A 21 -5.79 11.38 4.04
N PRO A 22 -6.17 12.65 3.81
CA PRO A 22 -6.22 13.64 4.88
C PRO A 22 -7.29 13.35 5.95
N GLY A 23 -8.28 12.51 5.64
CA GLY A 23 -9.33 12.13 6.58
C GLY A 23 -8.89 11.06 7.59
N PRO A 24 -9.68 10.86 8.66
CA PRO A 24 -9.38 9.88 9.72
C PRO A 24 -9.38 8.43 9.23
N SER A 25 -10.04 8.15 8.10
CA SER A 25 -10.15 6.81 7.54
C SER A 25 -8.96 6.38 6.68
N GLY A 26 -7.98 7.24 6.40
CA GLY A 26 -6.72 6.86 5.73
C GLY A 26 -6.87 6.11 4.40
N ALA A 27 -7.87 6.47 3.59
CA ALA A 27 -8.23 5.81 2.34
C ALA A 27 -8.53 4.29 2.45
N LYS A 28 -8.97 3.79 3.61
CA LYS A 28 -9.28 2.36 3.83
C LYS A 28 -10.18 1.73 2.78
N SER A 29 -11.22 2.43 2.31
CA SER A 29 -12.14 1.87 1.30
C SER A 29 -11.44 1.61 -0.04
N VAL A 30 -10.49 2.47 -0.44
CA VAL A 30 -9.72 2.29 -1.68
C VAL A 30 -8.70 1.17 -1.50
N LEU A 31 -8.05 1.09 -0.33
CA LEU A 31 -7.12 0.02 0.00
C LEU A 31 -7.82 -1.34 0.00
N ALA A 32 -9.01 -1.43 0.58
CA ALA A 32 -9.83 -2.64 0.61
C ALA A 32 -10.26 -3.07 -0.81
N ALA A 33 -10.64 -2.12 -1.66
CA ALA A 33 -10.95 -2.41 -3.06
C ALA A 33 -9.70 -2.93 -3.82
N ALA A 34 -8.54 -2.33 -3.58
CA ALA A 34 -7.27 -2.79 -4.17
C ALA A 34 -6.93 -4.21 -3.71
N GLU A 35 -6.96 -4.48 -2.41
CA GLU A 35 -6.70 -5.80 -1.81
C GLU A 35 -7.67 -6.86 -2.34
N ALA A 36 -8.97 -6.56 -2.41
CA ALA A 36 -9.99 -7.45 -2.96
C ALA A 36 -9.76 -7.75 -4.45
N SER A 37 -9.22 -6.78 -5.21
CA SER A 37 -8.93 -6.94 -6.63
C SER A 37 -7.61 -7.67 -6.92
N ALA A 38 -6.67 -7.65 -5.97
CA ALA A 38 -5.32 -8.19 -6.09
C ALA A 38 -5.22 -9.64 -6.61
N PRO A 39 -6.01 -10.62 -6.09
CA PRO A 39 -5.91 -12.02 -6.55
C PRO A 39 -6.30 -12.19 -8.02
N PHE A 40 -7.18 -11.33 -8.57
CA PHE A 40 -7.59 -11.42 -9.97
C PHE A 40 -6.49 -11.02 -10.95
N TYR A 41 -5.45 -10.34 -10.47
CA TYR A 41 -4.33 -9.83 -11.26
C TYR A 41 -3.00 -10.52 -10.93
N ALA A 42 -3.04 -11.66 -10.23
CA ALA A 42 -1.86 -12.37 -9.75
C ALA A 42 -0.93 -11.48 -8.89
N ALA A 43 -1.50 -10.58 -8.07
CA ALA A 43 -0.72 -9.80 -7.12
C ALA A 43 -0.49 -10.60 -5.82
N ASN A 44 0.78 -10.74 -5.43
CA ASN A 44 1.17 -11.40 -4.18
C ASN A 44 1.30 -10.33 -3.09
N VAL A 45 0.16 -9.89 -2.55
CA VAL A 45 0.13 -8.83 -1.54
C VAL A 45 0.65 -9.37 -0.20
N LYS A 46 1.78 -8.83 0.25
CA LYS A 46 2.46 -9.24 1.49
C LYS A 46 2.03 -8.41 2.70
N ALA A 47 1.63 -7.16 2.48
CA ALA A 47 1.09 -6.28 3.51
C ALA A 47 0.27 -5.16 2.88
N THR A 48 -0.65 -4.60 3.66
CA THR A 48 -1.43 -3.42 3.33
C THR A 48 -1.27 -2.38 4.44
N VAL A 49 -1.07 -1.12 4.06
CA VAL A 49 -0.81 -0.01 4.99
C VAL A 49 -1.76 1.14 4.67
N SER A 50 -2.49 1.60 5.68
CA SER A 50 -3.43 2.72 5.57
C SER A 50 -2.95 3.85 6.47
N VAL A 51 -2.72 5.01 5.87
CA VAL A 51 -2.18 6.19 6.56
C VAL A 51 -3.31 7.22 6.75
N PRO A 52 -3.91 7.32 7.95
CA PRO A 52 -4.87 8.36 8.26
C PRO A 52 -4.17 9.70 8.55
N GLY A 53 -4.85 10.81 8.28
CA GLY A 53 -4.36 12.14 8.64
C GLY A 53 -3.01 12.47 7.99
N PHE A 54 -2.89 12.27 6.67
CA PHE A 54 -1.62 12.44 5.95
C PHE A 54 -0.86 13.74 6.31
N TYR A 55 -1.57 14.88 6.40
CA TYR A 55 -0.94 16.17 6.71
C TYR A 55 -0.47 16.33 8.16
N ASP A 56 -0.90 15.46 9.07
CA ASP A 56 -0.42 15.42 10.47
C ASP A 56 0.79 14.48 10.62
N LYS A 57 0.80 13.42 9.81
CA LYS A 57 1.73 12.28 9.93
C LYS A 57 2.85 12.28 8.90
N PHE A 58 2.85 13.23 7.95
CA PHE A 58 3.81 13.32 6.87
C PHE A 58 4.20 14.77 6.58
N ASP A 59 5.50 15.03 6.66
CA ASP A 59 6.10 16.29 6.25
C ASP A 59 6.37 16.26 4.74
N THR A 60 5.58 17.03 3.99
CA THR A 60 5.68 17.09 2.54
C THR A 60 6.90 17.86 2.05
N GLU A 61 7.48 18.75 2.87
CA GLU A 61 8.67 19.53 2.49
C GLU A 61 9.95 18.70 2.69
N ALA A 62 10.05 17.97 3.80
CA ALA A 62 11.13 17.05 4.10
C ALA A 62 10.97 15.68 3.41
N GLY A 63 9.78 15.38 2.87
CA GLY A 63 9.45 14.11 2.22
C GLY A 63 9.46 12.92 3.17
N LYS A 64 9.09 13.12 4.44
CA LYS A 64 9.26 12.12 5.51
C LYS A 64 8.00 12.00 6.36
N ALA A 65 7.69 10.76 6.76
CA ALA A 65 6.74 10.55 7.84
C ALA A 65 7.31 11.13 9.14
N THR A 66 6.46 11.83 9.89
CA THR A 66 6.80 12.44 11.19
C THR A 66 6.45 11.54 12.37
N ASP A 67 5.58 10.55 12.13
CA ASP A 67 5.07 9.65 13.15
C ASP A 67 5.86 8.33 13.21
N GLU A 68 6.42 8.02 14.38
CA GLU A 68 7.23 6.81 14.59
C GLU A 68 6.44 5.51 14.44
N ALA A 69 5.16 5.49 14.81
CA ALA A 69 4.34 4.29 14.66
C ALA A 69 4.09 4.00 13.18
N LEU A 70 3.79 5.04 12.39
CA LEU A 70 3.67 4.96 10.94
C LEU A 70 4.98 4.49 10.28
N ILE A 71 6.13 5.06 10.69
CA ILE A 71 7.45 4.65 10.16
C ILE A 71 7.71 3.17 10.46
N THR A 72 7.37 2.71 11.67
CA THR A 72 7.55 1.32 12.08
C THR A 72 6.69 0.39 11.25
N GLU A 73 5.42 0.73 11.03
CA GLU A 73 4.50 -0.04 10.19
C GLU A 73 4.97 -0.10 8.73
N LEU A 74 5.42 1.02 8.17
CA LEU A 74 5.97 1.09 6.81
C LEU A 74 7.24 0.24 6.66
N LYS A 75 8.16 0.29 7.62
CA LYS A 75 9.37 -0.54 7.62
C LYS A 75 9.04 -2.03 7.74
N ALA A 76 8.09 -2.39 8.60
CA ALA A 76 7.63 -3.77 8.75
C ALA A 76 6.98 -4.29 7.45
N ALA A 77 6.17 -3.47 6.79
CA ALA A 77 5.59 -3.80 5.49
C ALA A 77 6.68 -3.94 4.40
N ALA A 78 7.65 -3.02 4.36
CA ALA A 78 8.77 -3.07 3.42
C ALA A 78 9.66 -4.31 3.63
N ALA A 79 9.90 -4.71 4.88
CA ALA A 79 10.64 -5.93 5.18
C ALA A 79 9.97 -7.19 4.61
N LYS A 80 8.63 -7.23 4.56
CA LYS A 80 7.87 -8.35 3.95
C LYS A 80 7.96 -8.41 2.42
N LEU A 81 8.44 -7.35 1.75
CA LEU A 81 8.73 -7.36 0.30
C LEU A 81 10.07 -8.01 -0.04
N ALA A 82 11.01 -7.99 0.90
CA ALA A 82 12.40 -8.37 0.65
C ALA A 82 12.67 -9.89 0.76
N GLY A 83 11.62 -10.71 0.94
CA GLY A 83 11.69 -12.18 1.01
C GLY A 83 10.96 -12.83 -0.15
#